data_AF-A0A2N7TML5-F1
#
_entry.id   AF-A0A2N7TML5-F1
#
_cell.length_a   1.000
_cell.length_b   1.000
_cell.length_c   1.000
_cell.angle_alpha   90.00
_cell.angle_beta   90.00
_cell.angle_gamma   90.00
#
_symmetry.space_group_name_H-M   'P 1'
#
loop_
_entity.id
_entity.type
_entity.pdbx_description
1 polymer ?
#
loop_
_entity_poly.entity_id
_entity_poly.type
_entity_poly.pdbx_seq_one_letter_code
_entity_poly.pdbx_strand_id
1 'polypeptide(L)'
;RDRYLATAPVTRAVFAARPGRVQHMDTRALGLAVVELGGGRRQPGDAIDHAVGLTGIAAIGDPVDAEHPLAMVHARSEDDAEYAARRLLAAIAVGEGHASPPTLIQDVIRREAP
;
A
#
# COMPACT_ATOMS: atom_id res chain seq x y z
N ARG A 1 16.03 -4.79 16.81
CA ARG A 1 14.63 -4.34 16.72
C ARG A 1 14.08 -5.10 15.53
N ASP A 2 13.41 -6.23 15.71
CA ASP A 2 11.93 -6.35 15.76
C ASP A 2 11.45 -7.56 16.57
N ARG A 3 12.27 -8.07 17.51
CA ARG A 3 12.04 -9.31 18.28
C ARG A 3 10.64 -9.48 18.90
N TYR A 4 9.93 -8.38 19.18
CA TYR A 4 8.61 -8.41 19.83
C TYR A 4 7.44 -8.10 18.90
N LEU A 5 7.70 -7.73 17.65
CA LEU A 5 6.65 -7.45 16.68
C LEU A 5 6.20 -8.75 16.03
N ALA A 6 4.90 -8.90 15.82
CA ALA A 6 4.36 -10.03 15.08
C ALA A 6 4.81 -9.94 13.62
N THR A 7 5.29 -11.05 13.06
CA THR A 7 5.74 -11.13 11.67
C THR A 7 4.83 -12.05 10.88
N ALA A 8 4.44 -11.63 9.68
CA ALA A 8 3.68 -12.47 8.76
C ALA A 8 4.59 -13.60 8.22
N PRO A 9 4.08 -14.83 8.11
CA PRO A 9 4.86 -15.94 7.55
C PRO A 9 5.12 -15.78 6.05
N VAL A 10 4.29 -15.01 5.33
CA VAL A 10 4.45 -14.74 3.90
C VAL A 10 4.76 -13.26 3.69
N THR A 11 5.86 -12.98 2.98
CA THR A 11 6.22 -11.65 2.49
C THR A 11 6.46 -11.73 0.99
N ARG A 12 5.67 -11.00 0.20
CA ARG A 12 5.71 -11.08 -1.26
C ARG A 12 5.91 -9.70 -1.89
N ALA A 13 6.93 -9.57 -2.74
CA ALA A 13 7.11 -8.39 -3.58
C ALA A 13 6.09 -8.39 -4.72
N VAL A 14 5.45 -7.24 -4.97
CA VAL A 14 4.48 -7.08 -6.05
C VAL A 14 5.06 -6.10 -7.07
N PHE A 15 5.43 -6.62 -8.24
CA PHE A 15 6.02 -5.83 -9.33
C PHE A 15 4.96 -5.33 -10.31
N ALA A 16 5.20 -4.19 -10.94
CA ALA A 16 4.34 -3.70 -12.01
C ALA A 16 4.40 -4.62 -13.23
N ALA A 17 3.30 -4.74 -13.98
CA ALA A 17 3.24 -5.57 -15.18
C ALA A 17 4.18 -5.07 -16.31
N ARG A 18 4.52 -3.79 -16.30
CA ARG A 18 5.46 -3.14 -17.21
C ARG A 18 6.27 -2.10 -16.43
N PRO A 19 7.53 -1.86 -16.81
CA PRO A 19 8.32 -0.80 -16.19
C PRO A 19 7.71 0.57 -16.50
N GLY A 20 7.87 1.51 -15.57
CA GLY A 20 7.35 2.87 -15.71
C GLY A 20 7.48 3.67 -14.42
N ARG A 21 6.64 4.68 -14.26
CA ARG A 21 6.51 5.46 -13.02
C ARG A 21 5.09 5.36 -12.46
N VAL A 22 4.95 5.43 -11.14
CA VAL A 22 3.64 5.47 -10.50
C VAL A 22 2.95 6.79 -10.82
N GLN A 23 1.83 6.73 -11.54
CA GLN A 23 1.07 7.90 -11.98
C GLN A 23 -0.09 8.22 -11.04
N HIS A 24 -0.72 7.18 -10.49
CA HIS A 24 -1.89 7.31 -9.63
C HIS A 24 -1.99 6.14 -8.66
N MET A 25 -2.65 6.38 -7.53
CA MET A 25 -2.87 5.38 -6.50
C MET A 25 -4.27 5.57 -5.88
N ASP A 26 -5.10 4.53 -5.98
CA ASP A 26 -6.35 4.44 -5.25
C ASP A 26 -6.07 4.00 -3.80
N THR A 27 -5.88 4.98 -2.92
CA THR A 27 -5.58 4.75 -1.50
C THR A 27 -6.73 4.08 -0.75
N ARG A 28 -7.98 4.26 -1.20
CA ARG A 28 -9.14 3.57 -0.61
C ARG A 28 -9.08 2.08 -0.93
N ALA A 29 -8.83 1.72 -2.18
CA ALA A 29 -8.69 0.33 -2.59
C ALA A 29 -7.53 -0.35 -1.87
N LEU A 30 -6.39 0.33 -1.71
CA LEU A 30 -5.27 -0.19 -0.91
C LEU A 30 -5.62 -0.41 0.56
N GLY A 31 -6.31 0.57 1.19
CA GLY A 31 -6.77 0.44 2.56
C GLY A 31 -7.72 -0.75 2.74
N LEU A 32 -8.66 -0.94 1.80
CA LEU A 32 -9.58 -2.08 1.81
C LEU A 32 -8.84 -3.42 1.63
N ALA A 33 -7.80 -3.48 0.80
CA ALA A 33 -6.97 -4.69 0.67
C ALA A 33 -6.32 -5.08 2.01
N VAL A 34 -5.86 -4.10 2.80
CA VAL A 34 -5.32 -4.36 4.15
C VAL A 34 -6.40 -4.81 5.13
N VAL A 35 -7.63 -4.25 5.06
CA VAL A 35 -8.77 -4.74 5.85
C VAL A 35 -9.12 -6.17 5.46
N GLU A 36 -9.08 -6.50 4.16
CA GLU A 36 -9.35 -7.83 3.65
C GLU A 36 -8.31 -8.85 4.16
N LEU A 37 -7.04 -8.46 4.25
CA LEU A 37 -5.94 -9.24 4.87
C LEU A 37 -6.08 -9.45 6.39
N GLY A 38 -6.95 -8.69 7.07
CA GLY A 38 -7.12 -8.75 8.53
C GLY A 38 -6.34 -7.66 9.30
N GLY A 39 -5.67 -6.74 8.62
CA GLY A 39 -5.00 -5.60 9.24
C GLY A 39 -5.95 -4.48 9.70
N GLY A 40 -7.25 -4.66 9.47
CA GLY A 40 -8.31 -3.75 9.92
C GLY A 40 -9.59 -4.50 10.24
N ARG A 41 -10.61 -3.76 10.67
CA ARG A 41 -11.90 -4.31 11.09
C ARG A 41 -12.95 -4.19 10.00
N ARG A 42 -13.70 -5.27 9.74
CA ARG A 42 -14.88 -5.23 8.86
C ARG A 42 -16.11 -4.82 9.66
N GLN A 43 -16.18 -5.24 10.93
CA GLN A 43 -17.21 -4.92 11.88
C GLN A 43 -16.62 -4.46 13.22
N PRO A 44 -17.35 -3.68 14.02
CA PRO A 44 -16.93 -3.36 15.39
C PRO A 44 -16.66 -4.64 16.20
N GLY A 45 -15.49 -4.72 16.82
CA GLY A 45 -15.09 -5.87 17.65
C GLY A 45 -14.23 -6.91 16.95
N ASP A 46 -14.08 -6.87 15.62
CA ASP A 46 -13.16 -7.77 14.92
C ASP A 46 -11.72 -7.64 15.45
N ALA A 47 -11.04 -8.78 15.57
CA ALA A 47 -9.63 -8.82 15.89
C ALA A 47 -8.82 -8.24 14.73
N ILE A 48 -7.74 -7.52 15.06
CA ILE A 48 -6.78 -7.03 14.07
C ILE A 48 -5.56 -7.95 14.11
N ASP A 49 -5.14 -8.39 12.94
CA ASP A 49 -3.87 -9.04 12.76
C ASP A 49 -2.76 -7.99 12.58
N HIS A 50 -1.90 -7.86 13.58
CA HIS A 50 -0.81 -6.88 13.57
C HIS A 50 0.40 -7.30 12.71
N ALA A 51 0.40 -8.52 12.17
CA ALA A 51 1.49 -9.05 11.36
C ALA A 51 1.33 -8.75 9.87
N VAL A 52 0.10 -8.49 9.41
CA VAL A 52 -0.23 -8.31 7.98
C VAL A 52 -0.27 -6.84 7.56
N GLY A 53 -0.10 -6.59 6.27
CA GLY A 53 -0.16 -5.23 5.73
C GLY A 53 0.71 -5.03 4.50
N LEU A 54 1.02 -3.78 4.21
CA LEU A 54 1.85 -3.36 3.08
C LEU A 54 3.05 -2.55 3.59
N THR A 55 4.24 -2.80 3.04
CA THR A 55 5.45 -2.00 3.31
C THR A 55 6.17 -1.66 2.01
N GLY A 56 7.05 -0.65 2.03
CA GLY A 56 7.83 -0.30 0.84
C GLY A 56 6.96 0.11 -0.35
N ILE A 57 5.84 0.79 -0.09
CA ILE A 57 4.90 1.23 -1.11
C ILE A 57 5.57 2.34 -1.93
N ALA A 58 5.67 2.14 -3.24
CA ALA A 58 6.17 3.13 -4.18
C ALA A 58 5.27 4.39 -4.18
N ALA A 59 5.88 5.57 -4.08
CA ALA A 59 5.17 6.83 -4.10
C ALA A 59 4.82 7.26 -5.54
N ILE A 60 3.89 8.20 -5.69
CA ILE A 60 3.60 8.82 -6.99
C ILE A 60 4.89 9.49 -7.51
N GLY A 61 5.28 9.08 -8.71
CA GLY A 61 6.53 9.47 -9.35
C GLY A 61 7.69 8.50 -9.12
N ASP A 62 7.59 7.50 -8.26
CA ASP A 62 8.69 6.54 -8.13
C ASP A 62 8.80 5.66 -9.40
N PRO A 63 10.02 5.36 -9.87
CA PRO A 63 10.23 4.37 -10.91
C PRO A 63 9.95 2.97 -10.36
N VAL A 64 9.33 2.13 -11.19
CA VAL A 64 9.00 0.75 -10.87
C VAL A 64 9.33 -0.13 -12.07
N ASP A 65 9.90 -1.30 -11.82
CA ASP A 65 10.36 -2.25 -12.84
C ASP A 65 10.47 -3.66 -12.24
N ALA A 66 11.30 -4.54 -12.81
CA ALA A 66 11.49 -5.91 -12.33
C ALA A 66 12.34 -6.02 -11.04
N GLU A 67 13.02 -4.94 -10.64
CA GLU A 67 13.83 -4.87 -9.43
C GLU A 67 13.20 -3.95 -8.37
N HIS A 68 12.40 -2.97 -8.81
CA HIS A 68 11.70 -2.00 -7.98
C HIS A 68 10.19 -2.32 -7.91
N PRO A 69 9.72 -2.99 -6.84
CA PRO A 69 8.32 -3.37 -6.70
C PRO A 69 7.43 -2.16 -6.39
N LEU A 70 6.12 -2.33 -6.63
CA LEU A 70 5.09 -1.40 -6.20
C LEU A 70 4.93 -1.40 -4.67
N ALA A 71 5.03 -2.57 -4.03
CA ALA A 71 5.04 -2.74 -2.58
C ALA A 71 5.45 -4.17 -2.19
N MET A 72 5.65 -4.38 -0.90
CA MET A 72 5.72 -5.69 -0.26
C MET A 72 4.42 -5.99 0.49
N VAL A 73 3.81 -7.14 0.21
CA VAL A 73 2.63 -7.67 0.90
C VAL A 73 3.07 -8.60 2.04
N HIS A 74 2.55 -8.37 3.23
CA HIS A 74 2.70 -9.22 4.41
C HIS A 74 1.38 -9.93 4.69
N ALA A 75 1.36 -11.26 4.64
CA ALA A 75 0.13 -12.06 4.71
C ALA A 75 0.28 -13.38 5.49
N ARG A 76 -0.84 -13.97 5.90
CA ARG A 76 -0.87 -15.25 6.63
C ARG A 76 -0.70 -16.48 5.73
N SER A 77 -1.05 -16.35 4.46
CA SER A 77 -0.97 -17.43 3.47
C SER A 77 -0.55 -16.90 2.10
N GLU A 78 -0.14 -17.81 1.22
CA GLU A 78 0.18 -17.49 -0.17
C GLU A 78 -1.08 -17.03 -0.94
N ASP A 79 -2.26 -17.55 -0.60
CA ASP A 79 -3.53 -17.16 -1.21
C ASP A 79 -3.93 -15.73 -0.82
N ASP A 80 -3.74 -15.37 0.45
CA ASP A 80 -3.95 -14.00 0.93
C ASP A 80 -2.96 -13.02 0.27
N ALA A 81 -1.69 -13.45 0.12
CA ALA A 81 -0.67 -12.65 -0.55
C ALA A 81 -1.02 -12.42 -2.03
N GLU A 82 -1.45 -13.47 -2.72
CA GLU A 82 -1.91 -13.42 -4.11
C GLU A 82 -3.14 -12.52 -4.28
N TYR A 83 -4.12 -12.65 -3.38
CA TYR A 83 -5.31 -11.81 -3.36
C TYR A 83 -4.93 -10.33 -3.23
N ALA A 84 -4.13 -9.97 -2.22
CA ALA A 84 -3.71 -8.59 -2.00
C ALA A 84 -2.83 -8.05 -3.15
N ALA A 85 -1.98 -8.88 -3.75
CA ALA A 85 -1.18 -8.50 -4.92
C ALA A 85 -2.07 -8.07 -6.10
N ARG A 86 -3.15 -8.81 -6.38
CA ARG A 86 -4.11 -8.43 -7.44
C ARG A 86 -4.81 -7.11 -7.14
N ARG A 87 -5.21 -6.90 -5.88
CA ARG A 87 -5.85 -5.64 -5.45
C ARG A 87 -4.89 -4.47 -5.60
N LEU A 88 -3.62 -4.67 -5.25
CA LEU A 88 -2.58 -3.66 -5.38
C LEU A 88 -2.30 -3.29 -6.84
N LEU A 89 -2.17 -4.29 -7.72
CA LEU A 89 -2.01 -4.08 -9.17
C LEU A 89 -3.19 -3.31 -9.79
N ALA A 90 -4.42 -3.57 -9.32
CA ALA A 90 -5.60 -2.84 -9.77
C ALA A 90 -5.68 -1.41 -9.23
N ALA A 91 -5.07 -1.15 -8.06
CA ALA A 91 -5.14 0.14 -7.37
C ALA A 91 -4.04 1.13 -7.78
N ILE A 92 -2.95 0.67 -8.40
CA ILE A 92 -1.80 1.50 -8.76
C ILE A 92 -1.67 1.58 -10.28
N ALA A 93 -1.77 2.79 -10.82
CA ALA A 93 -1.56 3.04 -12.23
C ALA A 93 -0.09 3.35 -12.50
N VAL A 94 0.52 2.59 -13.40
CA VAL A 94 1.90 2.78 -13.87
C VAL A 94 1.87 3.22 -15.33
N GLY A 95 2.69 4.22 -15.67
CA GLY A 95 2.75 4.76 -17.02
C GLY A 95 4.05 5.50 -17.31
N GLU A 96 4.11 6.12 -18.47
CA GLU A 96 5.23 6.96 -18.90
C GLU A 96 5.03 8.42 -18.52
N GLY A 97 6.12 9.18 -18.51
CA GLY A 97 6.12 10.62 -18.27
C GLY A 97 6.38 11.01 -16.83
N HIS A 98 6.47 12.33 -16.61
CA HIS A 98 6.70 12.88 -15.28
C HIS A 98 5.39 12.92 -14.49
N ALA A 99 5.42 12.32 -13.32
CA ALA A 99 4.43 12.49 -12.27
C ALA A 99 5.13 13.03 -11.02
N SER A 100 4.53 14.06 -10.43
CA SER A 100 4.90 14.62 -9.15
C SER A 100 3.75 14.38 -8.16
N PRO A 101 4.04 13.99 -6.91
CA PRO A 101 3.01 13.88 -5.89
C PRO A 101 2.37 15.25 -5.63
N PRO A 102 1.09 15.29 -5.26
CA PRO A 102 0.43 16.54 -4.87
C PRO A 102 1.10 17.14 -3.63
N THR A 103 0.98 18.46 -3.46
CA THR A 103 1.44 19.14 -2.24
C THR A 103 0.82 18.50 -1.00
N LEU A 104 1.66 18.11 -0.04
CA LEU A 104 1.21 17.40 1.16
C LEU A 104 0.28 18.25 2.04
N ILE A 105 0.59 19.54 2.19
CA ILE A 105 -0.23 20.51 2.94
C ILE A 105 -0.85 21.46 1.93
N GLN A 106 -2.16 21.37 1.76
CA GLN A 106 -2.91 22.24 0.84
C GLN A 106 -3.21 23.60 1.48
N ASP A 107 -3.64 23.59 2.74
CA ASP A 107 -3.96 24.80 3.49
C ASP A 107 -3.85 24.55 5.00
N VAL A 108 -3.70 25.61 5.79
CA VAL A 108 -3.68 25.60 7.25
C VAL A 108 -4.75 26.58 7.76
N ILE A 109 -5.89 26.04 8.19
CA ILE A 109 -6.99 26.83 8.72
C ILE A 109 -6.60 27.36 10.11
N ARG A 110 -6.39 28.68 10.21
CA ARG A 110 -6.13 29.39 11.48
C ARG A 110 -7.33 30.24 11.85
N ARG A 111 -7.61 30.35 13.14
CA ARG A 111 -8.59 31.32 13.65
C ARG A 111 -8.03 32.73 13.41
N GLU A 112 -8.82 33.62 12.81
CA GLU A 112 -8.49 35.05 12.78
C GLU A 112 -8.50 35.61 14.21
N ALA A 113 -7.44 36.34 14.55
CA ALA A 113 -7.37 37.07 15.82
C ALA A 113 -8.40 38.23 15.81
N PRO A 114 -9.03 38.54 16.96
CA PRO A 114 -10.01 39.62 17.06
C PRO A 114 -9.41 41.00 16.80
#